data_AF-A0A9E3NDC2-F1
#
_entry.id   AF-A0A9E3NDC2-F1
#
_cell.length_a   1.000
_cell.length_b   1.000
_cell.length_c   1.000
_cell.angle_alpha   90.00
_cell.angle_beta   90.00
_cell.angle_gamma   90.00
#
_symmetry.space_group_name_H-M   'P 1'
#
loop_
_entity.id
_entity.type
_entity.pdbx_description
1 polymer ?
#
loop_
_entity_poly.entity_id
_entity_poly.type
_entity_poly.pdbx_seq_one_letter_code
_entity_poly.pdbx_strand_id
1 'polypeptide(L)'
;GNGTTQWTSFYSYVHDEVNLGTNYYRLQQVDKNGNEAYSEVIKVVRHGELDVYYLPSQSLIVNTNPTSLVEVFDVTCRIVAVSTDGSAISTHDWPSGIYIVRQNTKAVKITVF
;
A
#
# COMPACT_ATOMS: atom_id res chain seq x y z
N GLY A 1 -18.62 0.12 33.38
CA GLY A 1 -19.87 0.61 32.78
C GLY A 1 -21.05 0.38 33.70
N ASN A 2 -21.82 1.41 34.00
CA ASN A 2 -23.22 1.25 34.43
C ASN A 2 -24.05 1.54 33.18
N GLY A 3 -24.93 0.61 32.79
CA GLY A 3 -25.79 0.70 31.61
C GLY A 3 -26.90 1.75 31.74
N THR A 4 -26.56 2.99 32.07
CA THR A 4 -27.50 4.11 32.20
C THR A 4 -26.99 5.42 31.58
N THR A 5 -25.82 5.43 30.92
CA THR A 5 -25.33 6.65 30.26
C THR A 5 -25.94 6.81 28.88
N GLN A 6 -26.85 7.78 28.71
CA GLN A 6 -27.31 8.29 27.41
C GLN A 6 -26.23 9.08 26.65
N TRP A 7 -24.95 8.89 27.01
CA TRP A 7 -23.84 9.68 26.53
C TRP A 7 -22.98 8.83 25.61
N THR A 8 -22.72 9.34 24.40
CA THR A 8 -21.82 8.72 23.43
C THR A 8 -20.42 8.62 24.03
N SER A 9 -19.92 7.39 24.20
CA SER A 9 -18.53 7.13 24.57
C SER A 9 -17.66 7.13 23.31
N PHE A 10 -16.54 7.86 23.35
CA PHE A 10 -15.54 7.85 22.29
C PHE A 10 -14.37 6.97 22.70
N TYR A 11 -13.93 6.11 21.79
CA TYR A 11 -12.79 5.22 21.98
C TYR A 11 -11.74 5.50 20.90
N SER A 12 -10.47 5.45 21.28
CA SER A 12 -9.34 5.55 20.37
C SER A 12 -8.35 4.42 20.63
N TYR A 13 -7.88 3.79 19.56
CA TYR A 13 -6.85 2.75 19.62
C TYR A 13 -5.87 2.98 18.47
N VAL A 14 -4.59 2.78 18.75
CA VAL A 14 -3.51 2.84 17.75
C VAL A 14 -3.03 1.41 17.53
N HIS A 15 -3.05 0.97 16.28
CA HIS A 15 -2.44 -0.28 15.85
C HIS A 15 -1.09 0.07 15.22
N ASP A 16 0.00 -0.22 15.93
CA ASP A 16 1.34 0.22 15.49
C ASP A 16 1.84 -0.54 14.26
N GLU A 17 1.55 -1.85 14.17
CA GLU A 17 2.03 -2.73 13.09
C GLU A 17 0.90 -3.14 12.14
N VAL A 18 0.24 -2.16 11.52
CA VAL A 18 -0.85 -2.43 10.55
C VAL A 18 -0.31 -3.15 9.32
N ASN A 19 -0.89 -4.31 9.01
CA ASN A 19 -0.61 -5.03 7.77
C ASN A 19 -0.97 -4.18 6.54
N LEU A 20 -0.18 -4.32 5.48
CA LEU A 20 -0.48 -3.67 4.22
C LEU A 20 -1.75 -4.25 3.59
N GLY A 21 -2.48 -3.42 2.84
CA GLY A 21 -3.74 -3.79 2.23
C GLY A 21 -4.96 -3.43 3.09
N THR A 22 -6.01 -4.24 2.98
CA THR A 22 -7.30 -3.96 3.65
C THR A 22 -7.33 -4.59 5.03
N ASN A 23 -7.59 -3.76 6.04
CA ASN A 23 -7.76 -4.17 7.43
C ASN A 23 -9.19 -3.85 7.88
N TYR A 24 -9.75 -4.71 8.72
CA TYR A 24 -11.11 -4.59 9.26
C TYR A 24 -11.05 -4.49 10.78
N TYR A 25 -11.68 -3.46 11.35
CA TYR A 25 -11.68 -3.21 12.78
C TYR A 25 -13.12 -3.09 13.29
N ARG A 26 -13.39 -3.64 14.48
CA ARG A 26 -14.63 -3.40 15.23
C ARG A 26 -14.31 -3.39 16.71
N LEU A 27 -15.11 -2.68 17.49
CA LEU A 27 -15.02 -2.69 18.94
C LEU A 27 -15.86 -3.83 19.50
N GLN A 28 -15.33 -4.53 20.50
CA GLN A 28 -16.09 -5.46 21.33
C GLN A 28 -16.33 -4.79 22.68
N GLN A 29 -17.59 -4.67 23.06
CA GLN A 29 -18.03 -4.17 24.37
C GLN A 29 -18.50 -5.35 25.20
N VAL A 30 -17.99 -5.46 26.42
CA VAL A 30 -18.44 -6.45 27.41
C VAL A 30 -19.08 -5.70 28.58
N ASP A 31 -20.35 -5.98 28.84
CA ASP A 31 -21.09 -5.42 29.97
C ASP A 31 -20.69 -6.12 31.28
N LYS A 32 -21.01 -5.50 32.43
CA LYS A 32 -20.67 -6.04 33.76
C LYS A 32 -21.24 -7.45 34.04
N ASN A 33 -22.32 -7.82 33.36
CA ASN A 33 -22.96 -9.12 33.45
C ASN A 33 -22.40 -10.15 32.45
N GLY A 34 -21.35 -9.79 31.69
CA GLY A 34 -20.72 -10.65 30.70
C GLY A 34 -21.39 -10.64 29.33
N ASN A 35 -22.44 -9.83 29.12
CA ASN A 35 -23.05 -9.70 27.80
C ASN A 35 -22.10 -8.98 26.84
N GLU A 36 -22.02 -9.46 25.60
CA GLU A 36 -21.16 -8.89 24.58
C GLU A 36 -21.97 -8.15 23.50
N ALA A 37 -21.43 -7.03 23.02
CA ALA A 37 -21.93 -6.30 21.87
C ALA A 37 -20.76 -5.88 20.97
N TYR A 38 -21.00 -5.75 19.67
CA TYR A 38 -20.00 -5.29 18.71
C TYR A 38 -20.43 -4.00 18.03
N SER A 39 -19.46 -3.15 17.68
CA SER A 39 -19.69 -2.04 16.76
C SER A 39 -19.81 -2.50 15.31
N GLU A 40 -20.18 -1.57 14.44
CA GLU A 40 -19.98 -1.71 13.00
C GLU A 40 -18.52 -2.02 12.65
N VAL A 41 -18.32 -2.73 11.54
CA VAL A 41 -16.99 -3.03 10.99
C VAL A 41 -16.50 -1.85 10.17
N ILE A 42 -15.34 -1.32 10.54
CA ILE A 42 -14.65 -0.24 9.84
C ILE A 42 -13.57 -0.85 8.95
N LYS A 43 -13.58 -0.47 7.67
CA LYS A 43 -12.55 -0.83 6.69
C LYS A 43 -11.49 0.27 6.63
N VAL A 44 -10.23 -0.09 6.83
CA VAL A 44 -9.07 0.81 6.70
C VAL A 44 -8.10 0.20 5.67
N VAL A 45 -7.63 1.01 4.73
CA VAL A 45 -6.68 0.55 3.70
C VAL A 45 -5.32 1.19 3.96
N ARG A 46 -4.30 0.37 4.21
CA ARG A 46 -2.91 0.80 4.30
C ARG A 46 -2.21 0.53 2.97
N HIS A 47 -1.77 1.59 2.31
CA HIS A 47 -1.02 1.48 1.05
C HIS A 47 0.48 1.29 1.32
N GLY A 48 1.15 0.51 0.49
CA GLY A 48 2.61 0.41 0.47
C GLY A 48 3.29 1.68 0.02
N GLU A 49 4.55 1.85 0.41
CA GLU A 49 5.46 2.80 -0.24
C GLU A 49 5.98 2.18 -1.54
N LEU A 50 6.10 3.00 -2.60
CA LEU A 50 6.65 2.57 -3.88
C LEU A 50 8.11 3.01 -3.89
N ASP A 51 9.00 2.05 -3.60
CA ASP A 51 10.44 2.28 -3.63
C ASP A 51 11.02 1.74 -4.92
N VAL A 52 11.71 2.61 -5.66
CA VAL A 52 12.26 2.31 -6.97
C VAL A 52 13.75 2.65 -6.97
N TYR A 53 14.59 1.67 -7.28
CA TYR A 53 16.04 1.83 -7.36
C TYR A 53 16.54 1.47 -8.75
N TYR A 54 17.25 2.40 -9.39
CA TYR A 54 17.98 2.12 -10.62
C TYR A 54 19.43 1.74 -10.28
N LEU A 55 19.83 0.53 -10.67
CA LEU A 55 21.19 0.04 -10.49
C LEU A 55 22.03 0.25 -11.75
N PRO A 56 23.34 0.57 -11.61
CA PRO A 56 24.26 0.69 -12.74
C PRO A 56 24.36 -0.57 -13.63
N SER A 57 23.96 -1.73 -13.11
CA SER A 57 23.86 -3.00 -13.85
C SER A 57 22.65 -3.04 -14.81
N GLN A 58 22.12 -1.88 -15.20
CA GLN A 58 20.94 -1.72 -16.06
C GLN A 58 19.76 -2.55 -15.54
N SER A 59 19.54 -2.52 -14.23
CA SER A 59 18.43 -3.21 -13.58
C SER A 59 17.66 -2.22 -12.71
N LEU A 60 16.34 -2.27 -12.81
CA LEU A 60 15.41 -1.51 -11.99
C LEU A 60 14.83 -2.44 -10.93
N ILE A 61 15.08 -2.14 -9.66
CA ILE A 61 14.44 -2.85 -8.54
C ILE A 61 13.21 -2.06 -8.11
N VAL A 62 12.05 -2.72 -8.09
CA VAL A 62 10.79 -2.12 -7.65
C VAL A 62 10.27 -2.90 -6.46
N ASN A 63 10.46 -2.36 -5.26
CA ASN A 63 9.93 -3.00 -4.06
C ASN A 63 8.44 -2.71 -3.95
N THR A 64 7.63 -3.73 -4.23
CA THR A 64 6.18 -3.66 -4.07
C THR A 64 5.76 -4.44 -2.84
N ASN A 65 5.32 -3.75 -1.80
CA ASN A 65 4.62 -4.39 -0.69
C ASN A 65 3.26 -3.72 -0.52
N PRO A 66 2.11 -4.39 -0.81
CA PRO A 66 1.99 -5.75 -1.29
C PRO A 66 2.35 -5.88 -2.79
N THR A 67 2.58 -7.12 -3.21
CA THR A 67 2.72 -7.53 -4.62
C THR A 67 1.58 -6.98 -5.46
N SER A 68 1.89 -6.13 -6.44
CA SER A 68 0.89 -5.47 -7.29
C SER A 68 1.47 -5.07 -8.64
N LEU A 69 0.59 -4.79 -9.59
CA LEU A 69 0.96 -4.42 -10.96
C LEU A 69 1.82 -3.14 -10.97
N VAL A 70 3.01 -3.29 -11.54
CA VAL A 70 3.95 -2.23 -11.87
C VAL A 70 3.99 -2.07 -13.37
N GLU A 71 3.82 -0.85 -13.85
CA GLU A 71 3.95 -0.48 -15.25
C GLU A 71 5.04 0.57 -15.40
N VAL A 72 5.91 0.41 -16.39
CA VAL A 72 6.96 1.38 -16.70
C VAL A 72 6.67 2.02 -18.04
N PHE A 73 6.70 3.35 -18.08
CA PHE A 73 6.41 4.16 -19.26
C PHE A 73 7.65 4.93 -19.71
N ASP A 74 7.83 5.06 -21.02
CA ASP A 74 8.73 6.06 -21.59
C ASP A 74 8.07 7.47 -21.63
N VAL A 75 8.82 8.49 -22.05
CA VAL A 75 8.33 9.88 -22.15
C VAL A 75 7.18 10.07 -23.13
N THR A 76 6.92 9.09 -24.02
CA THR A 76 5.80 9.10 -24.96
C THR A 76 4.56 8.43 -24.38
N CYS A 77 4.58 8.07 -23.10
CA CYS A 77 3.54 7.32 -22.40
C CYS A 77 3.30 5.90 -22.96
N ARG A 78 4.30 5.32 -23.64
CA ARG A 78 4.25 3.92 -24.06
C ARG A 78 4.77 3.03 -22.95
N ILE A 79 4.05 1.92 -22.68
CA ILE A 79 4.49 0.89 -21.72
C ILE A 79 5.71 0.15 -22.30
N VAL A 80 6.82 0.19 -21.57
CA VAL A 80 8.08 -0.49 -21.92
C VAL A 80 8.34 -1.74 -21.07
N ALA A 81 7.71 -1.83 -19.90
CA ALA A 81 7.72 -3.05 -19.08
C ALA A 81 6.52 -3.12 -18.14
N VAL A 82 6.22 -4.35 -17.73
CA VAL A 82 5.17 -4.70 -16.77
C VAL A 82 5.75 -5.76 -15.83
N SER A 83 5.57 -5.58 -14.52
CA SER A 83 5.91 -6.59 -13.51
C SER A 83 4.74 -6.73 -12.53
N THR A 84 4.49 -7.93 -12.06
CA THR A 84 3.47 -8.21 -11.04
C THR A 84 4.07 -8.73 -9.75
N ASP A 85 5.37 -9.05 -9.72
CA ASP A 85 6.04 -9.77 -8.63
C ASP A 85 7.02 -8.89 -7.84
N GLY A 86 7.17 -7.61 -8.18
CA GLY A 86 8.10 -6.70 -7.50
C GLY A 86 9.57 -7.11 -7.68
N SER A 87 9.87 -7.84 -8.75
CA SER A 87 11.21 -8.32 -9.06
C SER A 87 12.01 -7.29 -9.86
N ALA A 88 13.30 -7.57 -10.07
CA ALA A 88 14.18 -6.72 -10.86
C ALA A 88 13.76 -6.73 -12.35
N ILE A 89 13.51 -5.55 -12.91
CA ILE A 89 13.21 -5.33 -14.32
C ILE A 89 14.51 -4.97 -15.04
N SER A 90 14.87 -5.73 -16.08
CA SER A 90 16.02 -5.37 -16.91
C SER A 90 15.73 -4.12 -17.74
N THR A 91 16.70 -3.22 -17.79
CA THR A 91 16.68 -1.96 -18.58
C THR A 91 17.76 -1.95 -19.67
N HIS A 92 18.43 -3.09 -19.91
CA HIS A 92 19.56 -3.21 -20.85
C HIS A 92 19.23 -2.68 -22.26
N ASP A 93 18.02 -2.97 -22.74
CA ASP A 93 17.57 -2.63 -24.08
C ASP A 93 16.85 -1.27 -24.15
N TRP A 94 16.81 -0.53 -23.04
CA TRP A 94 16.08 0.74 -22.98
C TRP A 94 17.01 1.89 -23.39
N PRO A 95 16.57 2.77 -24.31
CA PRO A 95 17.30 3.99 -24.58
C PRO A 95 17.50 4.83 -23.32
N SER A 96 18.66 5.48 -23.19
CA SER A 96 18.90 6.45 -22.11
C SER A 96 17.84 7.55 -22.16
N GLY A 97 17.27 7.89 -21.01
CA GLY A 97 16.14 8.80 -20.95
C GLY A 97 15.37 8.77 -19.64
N ILE A 98 14.23 9.44 -19.64
CA ILE A 98 13.33 9.51 -18.50
C ILE A 98 12.25 8.45 -18.62
N TYR A 99 12.01 7.73 -17.54
CA TYR A 99 10.94 6.75 -17.44
C TYR A 99 10.07 7.02 -16.21
N ILE A 100 8.82 6.59 -16.28
CA ILE A 100 7.85 6.70 -15.19
C ILE A 100 7.50 5.28 -14.76
N VAL A 101 7.76 4.96 -13.49
CA VAL A 101 7.36 3.70 -12.88
C VAL A 101 6.08 3.95 -12.10
N ARG A 102 5.00 3.25 -12.44
CA ARG A 102 3.68 3.39 -11.83
C ARG A 102 3.27 2.12 -11.13
N GLN A 103 2.68 2.27 -9.95
CA GLN A 103 2.02 1.22 -9.20
C GLN A 103 0.69 1.77 -8.67
N ASN A 104 -0.43 1.23 -9.16
CA ASN A 104 -1.76 1.77 -8.87
C ASN A 104 -1.85 3.30 -9.13
N THR A 105 -2.07 4.10 -8.09
CA THR A 105 -2.15 5.57 -8.15
C THR A 105 -0.83 6.28 -7.88
N LYS A 106 0.24 5.56 -7.53
CA LYS A 106 1.56 6.11 -7.25
C LYS A 106 2.46 6.02 -8.47
N ALA A 107 3.27 7.06 -8.71
CA ALA A 107 4.24 7.07 -9.79
C ALA A 107 5.55 7.73 -9.35
N VAL A 108 6.67 7.19 -9.84
CA VAL A 108 8.03 7.68 -9.58
C VAL A 108 8.73 7.89 -10.91
N LYS A 109 9.42 9.03 -11.05
CA LYS A 109 10.28 9.32 -12.20
C LYS A 109 11.66 8.73 -11.96
N ILE A 110 12.20 8.02 -12.94
CA ILE A 110 13.59 7.56 -12.96
C ILE A 110 14.31 8.08 -14.21
N THR A 111 15.63 8.15 -14.13
CA THR A 111 16.50 8.44 -15.28
C THR A 111 17.38 7.23 -15.53
N VAL A 112 17.31 6.69 -16.75
CA VAL A 112 18.16 5.61 -17.24
C VAL A 112 19.29 6.23 -18.07
N PHE A 113 20.52 5.77 -17.84
CA PHE A 113 21.73 6.27 -18.49
C PHE A 113 22.38 5.16 -19.32
#